data_AF-A0A8J4Y347-F1
#
_entry.id   AF-A0A8J4Y347-F1
#
_cell.length_a   1.000
_cell.length_b   1.000
_cell.length_c   1.000
_cell.angle_alpha   90.00
_cell.angle_beta   90.00
_cell.angle_gamma   90.00
#
_symmetry.space_group_name_H-M   'P 1'
#
loop_
_entity.id
_entity.type
_entity.pdbx_description
1 polymer ?
#
loop_
_entity_poly.entity_id
_entity_poly.type
_entity_poly.pdbx_seq_one_letter_code
_entity_poly.pdbx_strand_id
1 'polypeptide(L)'
;MTCKKGGFVCIRHDEVRDLTASMLREVCRDVTTEPTLLPLNGEHVQYRTANTTNEARVDVSARGFWTRGQRAFMDIRIFDPMAACYQRIPLEAAHQKK
;
A
#
# COMPACT_ATOMS: atom_id res chain seq x y z
N MET A 1 -5.41 12.47 16.12
CA MET A 1 -5.17 11.08 16.60
C MET A 1 -4.27 10.39 15.57
N THR A 2 -2.96 10.52 15.75
CA THR A 2 -1.93 10.00 14.84
C THR A 2 -1.60 8.58 15.24
N CYS A 3 -1.44 7.66 14.29
CA CYS A 3 -1.00 6.29 14.58
C CYS A 3 0.37 6.32 15.29
N LYS A 4 0.63 5.39 16.22
CA LYS A 4 1.95 5.26 16.89
C LYS A 4 3.11 5.05 15.91
N LYS A 5 2.80 4.61 14.70
CA LYS A 5 3.75 4.43 13.58
C LYS A 5 3.91 5.69 12.74
N GLY A 6 3.32 6.82 13.13
CA GLY A 6 3.47 8.10 12.43
C GLY A 6 2.70 8.16 11.13
N GLY A 7 1.52 7.56 11.06
CA GLY A 7 0.65 7.60 9.89
C GLY A 7 -0.82 7.78 10.27
N PHE A 8 -1.72 7.53 9.33
CA PHE A 8 -3.14 7.47 9.60
C PHE A 8 -3.52 6.22 10.40
N VAL A 9 -4.56 6.34 11.22
CA VAL A 9 -5.25 5.20 11.84
C VAL A 9 -6.03 4.44 10.77
N CYS A 10 -6.31 3.15 10.96
CA CYS A 10 -6.82 2.25 9.92
C CYS A 10 -7.97 2.85 9.10
N ILE A 11 -9.03 3.37 9.75
CA ILE A 11 -10.18 3.97 9.05
C ILE A 11 -9.77 5.10 8.09
N ARG A 12 -8.84 5.96 8.48
CA ARG A 12 -8.39 7.07 7.63
C ARG A 12 -7.46 6.61 6.51
N HIS A 13 -6.75 5.49 6.70
CA HIS A 13 -5.99 4.86 5.63
C HIS A 13 -6.95 4.22 4.61
N ASP A 14 -7.97 3.52 5.08
CA ASP A 14 -9.03 2.93 4.26
C ASP A 14 -9.74 4.00 3.42
N GLU A 15 -10.05 5.16 4.00
CA GLU A 15 -10.63 6.30 3.28
C GLU A 15 -9.74 6.77 2.12
N VAL A 16 -8.42 6.88 2.34
CA VAL A 16 -7.48 7.28 1.28
C VAL A 16 -7.34 6.18 0.23
N ARG A 17 -7.36 4.90 0.65
CA ARG A 17 -7.38 3.76 -0.26
C ARG A 17 -8.58 3.80 -1.18
N ASP A 18 -9.76 3.97 -0.60
CA ASP A 18 -11.02 3.94 -1.32
C ASP A 18 -11.17 5.16 -2.25
N LEU A 19 -10.70 6.33 -1.80
CA LEU A 19 -10.60 7.52 -2.65
C LEU A 19 -9.69 7.28 -3.85
N THR A 20 -8.50 6.71 -3.62
CA THR A 20 -7.53 6.40 -4.68
C THR A 20 -8.13 5.41 -5.68
N ALA A 21 -8.79 4.35 -5.19
CA ALA A 21 -9.48 3.38 -6.03
C ALA A 21 -10.63 4.01 -6.83
N SER A 22 -11.39 4.94 -6.23
CA SER A 22 -12.44 5.69 -6.92
C SER A 22 -11.87 6.51 -8.07
N MET A 23 -10.79 7.26 -7.84
CA MET A 23 -10.12 8.02 -8.89
C MET A 23 -9.59 7.13 -10.01
N LEU A 24 -9.04 5.96 -9.67
CA LEU A 24 -8.56 5.00 -10.66
C LEU A 24 -9.69 4.39 -11.49
N ARG A 25 -10.90 4.21 -10.95
CA ARG A 25 -12.04 3.68 -11.71
C ARG A 25 -12.47 4.59 -12.86
N GLU A 26 -12.22 5.90 -12.76
CA GLU A 26 -12.53 6.85 -13.83
C GLU A 26 -11.62 6.69 -15.05
N VAL A 27 -10.40 6.18 -14.86
CA VAL A 27 -9.35 6.18 -15.91
C VAL A 27 -8.81 4.78 -16.24
N CYS A 28 -8.95 3.82 -15.33
CA CYS A 28 -8.48 2.43 -15.45
C CYS A 28 -9.65 1.46 -15.50
N ARG A 29 -9.39 0.26 -16.02
CA ARG A 29 -10.36 -0.84 -16.01
C ARG A 29 -10.02 -1.80 -14.88
N ASP A 30 -11.03 -2.55 -14.41
CA ASP A 30 -10.82 -3.70 -13.52
C ASP A 30 -10.02 -3.30 -12.25
N VAL A 31 -10.55 -2.27 -11.58
CA VAL A 31 -9.99 -1.71 -10.35
C VAL A 31 -10.63 -2.39 -9.14
N THR A 32 -9.81 -2.98 -8.29
CA THR A 32 -10.24 -3.74 -7.10
C THR A 32 -9.47 -3.28 -5.88
N THR A 33 -10.17 -3.02 -4.78
CA THR A 33 -9.60 -2.74 -3.46
C THR A 33 -9.36 -4.04 -2.70
N GLU A 34 -8.24 -4.14 -2.00
CA GLU A 34 -7.85 -5.31 -1.20
C GLU A 34 -7.91 -6.67 -1.91
N PRO A 35 -7.54 -6.82 -3.21
CA PRO A 35 -7.55 -8.13 -3.85
C PRO A 35 -6.50 -9.05 -3.21
N THR A 36 -6.87 -10.32 -3.05
CA THR A 36 -5.96 -11.37 -2.59
C THR A 36 -4.87 -11.62 -3.63
N LEU A 37 -3.64 -11.74 -3.15
CA LEU A 37 -2.47 -12.11 -3.93
C LEU A 37 -2.34 -13.64 -3.98
N LEU A 38 -1.62 -14.14 -4.97
CA LEU A 38 -1.34 -15.57 -5.06
C LEU A 38 -0.46 -16.00 -3.87
N PRO A 39 -0.75 -17.16 -3.24
CA PRO A 39 0.11 -17.69 -2.21
C PRO A 39 1.48 -18.06 -2.79
N LEU A 40 2.50 -18.02 -1.93
CA LEU A 40 3.83 -18.47 -2.29
C LEU A 40 3.89 -20.01 -2.25
N ASN A 41 4.43 -20.61 -3.29
CA ASN A 41 4.68 -22.04 -3.47
C ASN A 41 6.19 -22.34 -3.46
N GLY A 42 6.93 -21.75 -2.51
CA GLY A 42 8.37 -21.94 -2.34
C GLY A 42 9.24 -20.79 -2.86
N GLU A 43 8.64 -19.73 -3.39
CA GLU A 43 9.38 -18.52 -3.77
C GLU A 43 9.93 -17.81 -2.52
N HIS A 44 11.18 -17.37 -2.62
CA HIS A 44 11.81 -16.52 -1.61
C HIS A 44 11.69 -15.05 -2.00
N VAL A 45 11.02 -14.26 -1.15
CA VAL A 45 11.01 -12.80 -1.27
C VAL A 45 12.24 -12.19 -0.59
N GLN A 46 12.88 -11.24 -1.28
CA GLN A 46 14.13 -10.63 -0.84
C GLN A 46 13.96 -9.74 0.39
N TYR A 47 12.84 -9.02 0.47
CA TYR A 47 12.59 -8.05 1.52
C TYR A 47 11.88 -8.68 2.71
N ARG A 48 12.43 -8.51 3.91
CA ARG A 48 11.80 -8.95 5.17
C ARG A 48 10.45 -8.30 5.45
N THR A 49 10.20 -7.14 4.84
CA THR A 49 8.95 -6.38 4.96
C THR A 49 7.83 -6.86 4.02
N ALA A 50 8.12 -7.84 3.17
CA ALA A 50 7.12 -8.44 2.29
C ALA A 50 6.14 -9.27 3.11
N ASN A 51 4.84 -9.17 2.78
CA ASN A 51 3.83 -10.03 3.38
C ASN A 51 3.84 -11.39 2.67
N THR A 52 4.20 -12.45 3.38
CA THR A 52 4.30 -13.82 2.85
C THR A 52 3.15 -14.73 3.29
N THR A 53 2.07 -14.17 3.84
CA THR A 53 0.91 -14.98 4.24
C THR A 53 0.10 -15.41 3.02
N ASN A 54 -0.62 -16.54 3.12
CA ASN A 54 -1.47 -17.03 2.03
C ASN A 54 -2.66 -16.10 1.72
N GLU A 55 -3.03 -15.24 2.67
CA GLU A 55 -4.10 -14.25 2.53
C GLU A 55 -3.53 -12.84 2.34
N ALA A 56 -2.32 -12.74 1.76
CA ALA A 56 -1.72 -11.45 1.47
C ALA A 56 -2.62 -10.65 0.52
N ARG A 57 -2.82 -9.38 0.83
CA ARG A 57 -3.63 -8.44 0.06
C ARG A 57 -2.81 -7.21 -0.25
N VAL A 58 -3.05 -6.63 -1.41
CA VAL A 58 -2.56 -5.29 -1.77
C VAL A 58 -3.68 -4.28 -1.58
N ASP A 59 -3.38 -3.01 -1.33
CA ASP A 59 -4.43 -2.00 -1.10
C ASP A 59 -5.32 -1.79 -2.33
N VAL A 60 -4.71 -1.62 -3.52
CA VAL A 60 -5.46 -1.43 -4.78
C VAL A 60 -4.78 -2.17 -5.92
N SER A 61 -5.56 -2.78 -6.81
CA SER A 61 -5.10 -3.18 -8.14
C SER A 61 -5.89 -2.48 -9.23
N ALA A 62 -5.24 -2.18 -10.35
CA ALA A 62 -5.87 -1.53 -11.51
C ALA A 62 -5.24 -2.03 -12.81
N ARG A 63 -6.06 -2.30 -13.85
CA ARG A 63 -5.58 -2.70 -15.16
C ARG A 63 -5.47 -1.50 -16.10
N GLY A 64 -4.32 -1.37 -16.75
CA GLY A 64 -4.04 -0.32 -17.73
C GLY A 64 -3.40 0.94 -17.16
N PHE A 65 -3.00 0.95 -15.88
CA PHE A 65 -2.45 2.15 -15.23
C PHE A 65 -1.11 2.59 -15.82
N TRP A 66 -0.11 1.68 -15.85
CA TRP A 66 1.20 1.97 -16.44
C TRP A 66 1.27 1.63 -17.92
N THR A 67 0.78 0.43 -18.27
CA THR A 67 0.81 -0.10 -19.62
C THR A 67 -0.55 -0.70 -19.93
N ARG A 68 -1.07 -0.46 -21.14
CA ARG A 68 -2.34 -1.02 -21.59
C ARG A 68 -2.35 -2.54 -21.41
N GLY A 69 -3.37 -3.05 -20.72
CA GLY A 69 -3.57 -4.47 -20.47
C GLY A 69 -2.81 -5.07 -19.29
N GLN A 70 -1.77 -4.41 -18.76
CA GLN A 70 -1.06 -4.85 -17.56
C GLN A 70 -1.82 -4.46 -16.29
N ARG A 71 -1.71 -5.28 -15.24
CA ARG A 71 -2.25 -4.97 -13.92
C ARG A 71 -1.16 -4.38 -13.03
N ALA A 72 -1.42 -3.20 -12.49
CA ALA A 72 -0.62 -2.60 -11.43
C ALA A 72 -1.22 -3.01 -10.07
N PHE A 73 -0.35 -3.30 -9.12
CA PHE A 73 -0.68 -3.53 -7.72
C PHE A 73 0.00 -2.41 -6.89
N MET A 74 -0.75 -1.75 -6.02
CA MET A 74 -0.32 -0.52 -5.33
C MET A 74 -0.60 -0.63 -3.84
N ASP A 75 0.44 -0.47 -3.01
CA ASP A 75 0.33 -0.24 -1.57
C ASP A 75 0.27 1.27 -1.31
N ILE A 76 -0.74 1.71 -0.57
CA ILE A 76 -0.98 3.11 -0.21
C ILE A 76 -0.40 3.35 1.18
N ARG A 77 0.55 4.27 1.27
CA ARG A 77 1.24 4.59 2.52
C ARG A 77 1.15 6.07 2.82
N ILE A 78 0.58 6.38 3.97
CA ILE A 78 0.53 7.72 4.52
C ILE A 78 1.46 7.75 5.74
N PHE A 79 2.41 8.67 5.74
CA PHE A 79 3.25 8.94 6.89
C PHE A 79 3.28 10.45 7.15
N ASP A 80 3.32 10.81 8.43
CA ASP A 80 3.49 12.14 8.95
C ASP A 80 4.97 12.31 9.31
N PRO A 81 5.76 13.06 8.52
CA PRO A 81 7.18 13.24 8.78
C PRO A 81 7.47 13.93 10.12
N MET A 82 6.49 14.62 10.70
CA MET A 82 6.62 15.31 11.99
C MET A 82 6.21 14.44 13.18
N ALA A 83 5.78 13.19 12.94
CA ALA A 83 5.40 12.29 14.01
C ALA A 83 6.58 12.01 14.96
N ALA A 84 6.29 11.92 16.27
CA ALA A 84 7.29 11.72 17.31
C ALA A 84 8.19 10.50 17.07
N CYS A 85 7.67 9.44 16.44
CA CYS A 85 8.42 8.22 16.11
C CYS A 85 9.50 8.41 15.02
N TYR A 86 9.50 9.55 14.32
CA TYR A 86 10.44 9.87 13.25
C TYR A 86 11.42 11.00 13.59
N GLN A 87 11.26 11.68 14.73
CA GLN A 87 12.11 12.80 15.13
C GLN A 87 13.61 12.49 15.22
N ARG A 88 13.98 11.21 15.35
CA ARG A 88 15.36 10.75 15.52
C ARG A 88 15.94 10.05 14.28
N ILE A 89 15.22 10.08 13.16
CA ILE A 89 15.70 9.48 11.90
C ILE A 89 15.63 10.50 10.78
N PRO A 90 16.50 10.39 9.76
CA PRO A 90 16.41 11.24 8.57
C PRO A 90 15.07 11.03 7.84
N LEU A 91 14.59 12.06 7.15
CA LEU A 91 13.31 12.04 6.42
C LEU A 91 13.28 10.91 5.36
N GLU A 92 14.43 10.65 4.75
CA GLU A 92 14.65 9.57 3.79
C GLU A 92 14.39 8.19 4.40
N ALA A 93 14.59 8.03 5.71
CA ALA A 93 14.27 6.79 6.42
C ALA A 93 12.83 6.78 6.97
N ALA A 94 12.14 7.92 7.06
CA ALA A 94 10.81 8.02 7.66
C ALA A 94 9.72 7.35 6.81
N HIS A 95 9.81 7.44 5.49
CA HIS A 95 8.82 6.87 4.57
C HIS A 95 9.01 5.37 4.30
N GLN A 96 10.17 4.81 4.67
CA GLN A 96 10.48 3.41 4.40
C GLN A 96 9.58 2.45 5.20
N LYS A 97 9.23 1.32 4.57
CA LYS A 97 8.51 0.24 5.25
C LYS A 97 9.44 -0.39 6.28
N LYS A 98 9.03 -0.34 7.55
CA LYS A 98 9.72 -0.97 8.68
C LYS A 98 9.19 -2.38 8.90
#